data_AF-A0A7S2A151-F1
#
_entry.id   AF-A0A7S2A151-F1
#
_cell.length_a   1.000
_cell.length_b   1.000
_cell.length_c   1.000
_cell.angle_alpha   90.00
_cell.angle_beta   90.00
_cell.angle_gamma   90.00
#
_symmetry.space_group_name_H-M   'P 1'
#
loop_
_entity.id
_entity.type
_entity.pdbx_description
1 polymer ?
#
loop_
_entity_poly.entity_id
_entity_poly.type
_entity_poly.pdbx_seq_one_letter_code
_entity_poly.pdbx_strand_id
1 'polypeptide(L)'
;PDAVKEKNKRFATPLHSACLNNAPLEVISLLLRTWPDAVKEKDGCGFLPLHSACKGNASFDVVSLLLRTWPDAAKEWNSMRQTPLHLACSVRAHVDVVSILLSSWPDAAEENDGMGHTPLYKAILYSASKEVVYLLLSSWPDALQETDDDCYNKLVDMAYHKGAPLEMIYFLVDKLLGDKENRDNFFELIEEHHSTEELCQCAFSLLFESDLSTTHINEIKIFFINNEMWNCVYWLIDEYPLVSKSMGLHTNEMGSFLSLVGKHCSLLTMWK
;
A
#
# COMPACT_ATOMS: atom_id res chain seq x y z
N PRO A 1 -4.22 -38.49 -22.64
CA PRO A 1 -4.30 -38.42 -21.16
C PRO A 1 -2.95 -38.10 -20.51
N ASP A 2 -1.85 -38.67 -21.00
CA ASP A 2 -0.54 -38.49 -20.34
C ASP A 2 0.08 -37.11 -20.59
N ALA A 3 -0.23 -36.48 -21.73
CA ALA A 3 0.26 -35.14 -22.05
C ALA A 3 -0.12 -34.07 -21.02
N VAL A 4 -1.27 -34.18 -20.32
CA VAL A 4 -1.64 -33.21 -19.27
C VAL A 4 -0.79 -33.34 -18.01
N LYS A 5 -0.01 -34.43 -17.88
CA LYS A 5 0.92 -34.68 -16.77
C LYS A 5 2.37 -34.34 -17.11
N GLU A 6 2.66 -34.06 -18.39
CA GLU A 6 4.02 -33.71 -18.81
C GLU A 6 4.44 -32.39 -18.21
N LYS A 7 5.57 -32.41 -17.51
CA LYS A 7 6.15 -31.23 -16.89
C LYS A 7 7.21 -30.63 -17.79
N ASN A 8 7.22 -29.31 -17.92
CA ASN A 8 8.29 -28.62 -18.65
C ASN A 8 9.61 -28.58 -17.84
N LYS A 9 10.65 -27.92 -18.35
CA LYS A 9 11.97 -27.82 -17.68
C LYS A 9 11.95 -27.17 -16.28
N ARG A 10 10.87 -26.46 -15.94
CA ARG A 10 10.65 -25.85 -14.61
C ARG A 10 9.74 -26.72 -13.74
N PHE A 11 9.52 -27.97 -14.10
CA PHE A 11 8.57 -28.88 -13.46
C PHE A 11 7.10 -28.39 -13.47
N ALA A 12 6.78 -27.39 -14.29
CA ALA A 12 5.43 -26.86 -14.39
C ALA A 12 4.57 -27.74 -15.31
N THR A 13 3.39 -28.10 -14.83
CA THR A 13 2.37 -28.83 -15.60
C THR A 13 1.72 -27.90 -16.65
N PRO A 14 1.00 -28.45 -17.65
CA PRO A 14 0.29 -27.62 -18.63
C PRO A 14 -0.74 -26.69 -17.98
N LEU A 15 -1.31 -27.09 -16.83
CA LEU A 15 -2.22 -26.25 -16.05
C LEU A 15 -1.52 -25.00 -15.49
N HIS A 16 -0.27 -25.10 -14.99
CA HIS A 16 0.51 -23.93 -14.57
C HIS A 16 0.71 -22.96 -15.74
N SER A 17 1.13 -23.49 -16.90
CA SER A 17 1.36 -22.67 -18.09
C SER A 17 0.07 -22.01 -18.58
N ALA A 18 -1.05 -22.72 -18.57
CA ALA A 18 -2.34 -22.17 -18.97
C ALA A 18 -2.78 -21.05 -18.00
N CYS A 19 -2.64 -21.25 -16.68
CA CYS A 19 -2.96 -20.23 -15.68
C CYS A 19 -2.05 -18.98 -15.79
N LEU A 20 -0.74 -19.19 -15.95
CA LEU A 20 0.23 -18.09 -16.05
C LEU A 20 0.03 -17.22 -17.30
N ASN A 21 -0.42 -17.82 -18.41
CA ASN A 21 -0.62 -17.12 -19.68
C ASN A 21 -2.08 -16.68 -19.89
N ASN A 22 -2.91 -16.68 -18.83
CA ASN A 22 -4.31 -16.28 -18.86
C ASN A 22 -5.12 -16.99 -19.96
N ALA A 23 -4.96 -18.31 -20.07
CA ALA A 23 -5.72 -19.11 -21.02
C ALA A 23 -7.24 -19.05 -20.73
N PRO A 24 -8.10 -19.21 -21.75
CA PRO A 24 -9.55 -19.21 -21.56
C PRO A 24 -10.02 -20.23 -20.52
N LEU A 25 -11.09 -19.89 -19.79
CA LEU A 25 -11.66 -20.72 -18.73
C LEU A 25 -11.98 -22.15 -19.21
N GLU A 26 -12.39 -22.31 -20.47
CA GLU A 26 -12.70 -23.59 -21.09
C GLU A 26 -11.47 -24.49 -21.18
N VAL A 27 -10.30 -23.91 -21.48
CA VAL A 27 -9.02 -24.64 -21.53
C VAL A 27 -8.63 -25.11 -20.12
N ILE A 28 -8.71 -24.21 -19.14
CA ILE A 28 -8.44 -24.55 -17.73
C ILE A 28 -9.39 -25.66 -17.25
N SER A 29 -10.68 -25.52 -17.55
CA SER A 29 -11.72 -26.49 -17.20
C SER A 29 -11.46 -27.86 -17.85
N LEU A 30 -11.04 -27.89 -19.11
CA LEU A 30 -10.71 -29.13 -19.82
C LEU A 30 -9.50 -29.83 -19.19
N LEU A 31 -8.45 -29.07 -18.84
CA LEU A 31 -7.27 -29.61 -18.16
C LEU A 31 -7.65 -30.21 -16.80
N LEU A 32 -8.45 -29.49 -16.00
CA LEU A 32 -8.92 -29.96 -14.70
C LEU A 32 -9.83 -31.17 -14.79
N ARG A 33 -10.72 -31.24 -15.78
CA ARG A 33 -11.56 -32.42 -16.01
C ARG A 33 -10.74 -33.65 -16.38
N THR A 34 -9.60 -33.45 -17.06
CA THR A 34 -8.71 -34.54 -17.47
C THR A 34 -7.82 -35.02 -16.32
N TRP A 35 -7.34 -34.09 -15.49
CA TRP A 35 -6.53 -34.39 -14.31
C TRP A 35 -6.81 -33.39 -13.17
N PRO A 36 -7.79 -33.68 -12.30
CA PRO A 36 -8.20 -32.76 -11.23
C PRO A 36 -7.09 -32.49 -10.22
N ASP A 37 -6.29 -33.50 -9.87
CA ASP A 37 -5.20 -33.36 -8.89
C ASP A 37 -4.06 -32.44 -9.37
N ALA A 38 -4.04 -32.04 -10.64
CA ALA A 38 -3.09 -31.07 -11.15
C ALA A 38 -3.09 -29.74 -10.37
N VAL A 39 -4.21 -29.38 -9.73
CA VAL A 39 -4.32 -28.18 -8.86
C VAL A 39 -3.40 -28.22 -7.65
N LYS A 40 -2.97 -29.42 -7.22
CA LYS A 40 -2.11 -29.65 -6.05
C LYS A 40 -0.63 -29.76 -6.41
N GLU A 41 -0.32 -29.86 -7.70
CA GLU A 41 1.05 -30.02 -8.15
C GLU A 41 1.83 -28.73 -7.96
N LYS A 42 3.01 -28.84 -7.36
CA LYS A 42 3.97 -27.74 -7.31
C LYS A 42 4.95 -27.82 -8.47
N ASP A 43 5.23 -26.68 -9.10
CA ASP A 43 6.34 -26.55 -10.02
C ASP A 43 7.69 -26.44 -9.29
N GLY A 44 8.78 -26.27 -10.04
CA GLY A 44 10.14 -26.22 -9.50
C GLY A 44 10.42 -24.99 -8.62
N CYS A 45 9.55 -23.99 -8.63
CA CYS A 45 9.58 -22.82 -7.75
C CYS A 45 8.56 -22.91 -6.62
N GLY A 46 7.95 -24.09 -6.42
CA GLY A 46 6.92 -24.30 -5.41
C GLY A 46 5.57 -23.67 -5.78
N PHE A 47 5.39 -23.15 -7.00
CA PHE A 47 4.12 -22.56 -7.40
C PHE A 47 3.10 -23.67 -7.56
N LEU A 48 1.90 -23.45 -7.03
CA LEU A 48 0.69 -24.14 -7.46
C LEU A 48 0.13 -23.45 -8.72
N PRO A 49 -0.80 -24.09 -9.45
CA PRO A 49 -1.53 -23.42 -10.52
C PRO A 49 -2.25 -22.15 -10.08
N LEU A 50 -2.75 -22.10 -8.84
CA LEU A 50 -3.34 -20.88 -8.27
C LEU A 50 -2.32 -19.73 -8.15
N HIS A 51 -1.09 -20.01 -7.70
CA HIS A 51 -0.02 -19.01 -7.69
C HIS A 51 0.28 -18.53 -9.12
N SER A 52 0.33 -19.44 -10.09
CA SER A 52 0.51 -19.09 -11.50
C SER A 52 -0.64 -18.23 -12.04
N ALA A 53 -1.88 -18.52 -11.67
CA ALA A 53 -3.06 -17.73 -12.05
C ALA A 53 -2.98 -16.30 -11.49
N CYS A 54 -2.70 -16.15 -10.19
CA CYS A 54 -2.54 -14.85 -9.56
C CYS A 54 -1.37 -14.06 -10.18
N LYS A 55 -0.22 -14.69 -10.40
CA LYS A 55 0.94 -14.05 -11.06
C LYS A 55 0.69 -13.70 -12.52
N GLY A 56 -0.12 -14.49 -13.23
CA GLY A 56 -0.54 -14.26 -14.61
C GLY A 56 -1.68 -13.24 -14.75
N ASN A 57 -2.16 -12.68 -13.64
CA ASN A 57 -3.34 -11.81 -13.57
C ASN A 57 -4.58 -12.44 -14.22
N ALA A 58 -4.84 -13.71 -13.89
CA ALA A 58 -5.97 -14.45 -14.41
C ALA A 58 -7.33 -13.87 -13.96
N SER A 59 -8.39 -14.14 -14.72
CA SER A 59 -9.73 -13.67 -14.39
C SER A 59 -10.27 -14.27 -13.09
N PHE A 60 -11.25 -13.59 -12.50
CA PHE A 60 -11.99 -14.08 -11.33
C PHE A 60 -12.51 -15.51 -11.51
N ASP A 61 -13.06 -15.84 -12.68
CA ASP A 61 -13.63 -17.17 -12.94
C ASP A 61 -12.57 -18.28 -12.89
N VAL A 62 -11.36 -18.01 -13.38
CA VAL A 62 -10.24 -18.97 -13.33
C VAL A 62 -9.80 -19.17 -11.89
N VAL A 63 -9.60 -18.10 -11.14
CA VAL A 63 -9.21 -18.16 -9.72
C VAL A 63 -10.28 -18.87 -8.90
N SER A 64 -11.56 -18.54 -9.12
CA SER A 64 -12.71 -19.18 -8.48
C SER A 64 -12.79 -20.66 -8.80
N LEU A 65 -12.59 -21.07 -10.05
CA LEU A 65 -12.58 -22.48 -10.44
C LEU A 65 -11.46 -23.27 -9.72
N LEU A 66 -10.26 -22.70 -9.63
CA LEU A 66 -9.14 -23.33 -8.95
C LEU A 66 -9.42 -23.49 -7.45
N LEU A 67 -9.91 -22.44 -6.79
CA LEU A 67 -10.27 -22.46 -5.36
C LEU A 67 -11.43 -23.42 -5.07
N ARG A 68 -12.44 -23.50 -5.94
CA ARG A 68 -13.53 -24.48 -5.80
C ARG A 68 -13.05 -25.93 -5.95
N THR A 69 -12.01 -26.15 -6.74
CA THR A 69 -11.42 -27.48 -6.94
C THR A 69 -10.56 -27.87 -5.74
N TRP A 70 -9.79 -26.93 -5.19
CA TRP A 70 -9.02 -27.14 -3.97
C TRP A 70 -8.87 -25.84 -3.16
N PRO A 71 -9.70 -25.63 -2.12
CA PRO A 71 -9.71 -24.38 -1.35
C PRO A 71 -8.41 -24.10 -0.59
N ASP A 72 -7.73 -25.14 -0.08
CA ASP A 72 -6.49 -24.97 0.69
C ASP A 72 -5.33 -24.44 -0.16
N ALA A 73 -5.46 -24.40 -1.50
CA ALA A 73 -4.48 -23.77 -2.37
C ALA A 73 -4.23 -22.29 -2.01
N ALA A 74 -5.22 -21.59 -1.42
CA ALA A 74 -5.07 -20.22 -0.93
C ALA A 74 -4.07 -20.12 0.24
N LYS A 75 -3.91 -21.19 1.01
CA LYS A 75 -3.12 -21.29 2.25
C LYS A 75 -1.71 -21.84 2.04
N GLU A 76 -1.31 -22.00 0.80
CA GLU A 76 -0.03 -22.57 0.43
C GLU A 76 0.95 -21.48 0.06
N TRP A 77 2.22 -21.70 0.40
CA TRP A 77 3.31 -20.82 0.01
C TRP A 77 4.13 -21.43 -1.12
N ASN A 78 4.64 -20.58 -2.00
CA ASN A 78 5.69 -20.93 -2.94
C ASN A 78 7.09 -20.93 -2.28
N SER A 79 8.15 -21.24 -3.04
CA SER A 79 9.51 -21.29 -2.50
C SER A 79 10.06 -19.94 -2.01
N MET A 80 9.42 -18.81 -2.36
CA MET A 80 9.73 -17.47 -1.85
C MET A 80 8.88 -17.10 -0.63
N ARG A 81 8.20 -18.07 -0.01
CA ARG A 81 7.19 -17.89 1.03
C ARG A 81 6.08 -16.91 0.64
N GLN A 82 5.74 -16.81 -0.64
CA GLN A 82 4.62 -15.96 -1.08
C GLN A 82 3.35 -16.79 -1.18
N THR A 83 2.26 -16.27 -0.60
CA THR A 83 0.90 -16.78 -0.81
C THR A 83 0.36 -16.32 -2.18
N PRO A 84 -0.74 -16.90 -2.69
CA PRO A 84 -1.39 -16.40 -3.89
C PRO A 84 -1.83 -14.94 -3.78
N LEU A 85 -2.21 -14.49 -2.58
CA LEU A 85 -2.60 -13.10 -2.30
C LEU A 85 -1.45 -12.12 -2.53
N HIS A 86 -0.24 -12.42 -2.06
CA HIS A 86 0.96 -11.60 -2.35
C HIS A 86 1.17 -11.39 -3.85
N LEU A 87 0.99 -12.46 -4.64
CA LEU A 87 1.17 -12.43 -6.09
C LEU A 87 0.07 -11.60 -6.77
N ALA A 88 -1.18 -11.73 -6.34
CA ALA A 88 -2.30 -10.94 -6.84
C ALA A 88 -2.09 -9.44 -6.59
N CYS A 89 -1.66 -9.07 -5.38
CA CYS A 89 -1.31 -7.68 -5.04
C CYS A 89 -0.13 -7.16 -5.88
N SER A 90 0.86 -8.01 -6.18
CA SER A 90 2.05 -7.63 -6.96
C SER A 90 1.77 -7.36 -8.44
N VAL A 91 0.62 -7.78 -8.97
CA VAL A 91 0.26 -7.58 -10.39
C VAL A 91 -0.93 -6.64 -10.58
N ARG A 92 -1.37 -5.96 -9.51
CA ARG A 92 -2.57 -5.11 -9.49
C ARG A 92 -3.81 -5.88 -9.96
N ALA A 93 -4.01 -7.08 -9.40
CA ALA A 93 -5.18 -7.89 -9.70
C ALA A 93 -6.48 -7.15 -9.39
N HIS A 94 -7.55 -7.52 -10.09
CA HIS A 94 -8.88 -6.96 -9.84
C HIS A 94 -9.34 -7.21 -8.40
N VAL A 95 -10.10 -6.28 -7.83
CA VAL A 95 -10.57 -6.37 -6.43
C VAL A 95 -11.33 -7.67 -6.15
N ASP A 96 -12.07 -8.21 -7.12
CA ASP A 96 -12.79 -9.47 -6.96
C ASP A 96 -11.86 -10.68 -6.76
N VAL A 97 -10.69 -10.68 -7.41
CA VAL A 97 -9.68 -11.73 -7.24
C VAL A 97 -9.08 -11.66 -5.84
N VAL A 98 -8.79 -10.46 -5.35
CA VAL A 98 -8.31 -10.25 -3.98
C VAL A 98 -9.38 -10.65 -2.97
N SER A 99 -10.64 -10.29 -3.22
CA SER A 99 -11.79 -10.60 -2.36
C SER A 99 -12.03 -12.09 -2.20
N ILE A 100 -11.98 -12.88 -3.28
CA ILE A 100 -12.17 -14.33 -3.17
C ILE A 100 -10.99 -15.03 -2.48
N LEU A 101 -9.76 -14.52 -2.64
CA LEU A 101 -8.59 -15.03 -1.93
C LEU A 101 -8.72 -14.79 -0.42
N LEU A 102 -9.05 -13.56 -0.01
CA LEU A 102 -9.29 -13.21 1.40
C LEU A 102 -10.49 -13.95 1.98
N SER A 103 -11.56 -14.13 1.20
CA SER A 103 -12.72 -14.92 1.64
C SER A 103 -12.35 -16.40 1.87
N SER A 104 -11.36 -16.92 1.13
CA SER A 104 -10.88 -18.30 1.29
C SER A 104 -9.91 -18.43 2.47
N TRP A 105 -9.12 -17.40 2.73
CA TRP A 105 -8.22 -17.32 3.88
C TRP A 105 -7.98 -15.86 4.30
N PRO A 106 -8.70 -15.36 5.33
CA PRO A 106 -8.57 -13.97 5.78
C PRO A 106 -7.19 -13.64 6.33
N ASP A 107 -6.61 -14.54 7.15
CA ASP A 107 -5.30 -14.35 7.79
C ASP A 107 -4.16 -14.22 6.76
N ALA A 108 -4.40 -14.55 5.49
CA ALA A 108 -3.44 -14.30 4.42
C ALA A 108 -3.02 -12.82 4.32
N ALA A 109 -3.84 -11.89 4.81
CA ALA A 109 -3.54 -10.46 4.86
C ALA A 109 -2.38 -10.12 5.80
N GLU A 110 -2.16 -10.92 6.84
CA GLU A 110 -1.13 -10.75 7.89
C GLU A 110 0.17 -11.49 7.54
N GLU A 111 0.14 -12.37 6.54
CA GLU A 111 1.28 -13.22 6.23
C GLU A 111 2.46 -12.45 5.62
N ASN A 112 3.65 -12.74 6.12
CA ASN A 112 4.89 -12.18 5.59
C ASN A 112 5.55 -13.11 4.58
N ASP A 113 5.90 -12.57 3.40
CA ASP A 113 6.70 -13.28 2.41
C ASP A 113 8.14 -13.54 2.88
N GLY A 114 8.95 -14.19 2.04
CA GLY A 114 10.35 -14.51 2.37
C GLY A 114 11.25 -13.29 2.55
N MET A 115 10.77 -12.10 2.22
CA MET A 115 11.45 -10.82 2.42
C MET A 115 10.83 -9.99 3.55
N GLY A 116 9.86 -10.53 4.30
CA GLY A 116 9.15 -9.78 5.35
C GLY A 116 8.14 -8.77 4.80
N HIS A 117 7.61 -8.98 3.60
CA HIS A 117 6.58 -8.10 3.05
C HIS A 117 5.20 -8.73 3.17
N THR A 118 4.25 -7.96 3.68
CA THR A 118 2.82 -8.29 3.70
C THR A 118 2.18 -8.12 2.30
N PRO A 119 0.98 -8.65 2.05
CA PRO A 119 0.26 -8.35 0.81
C PRO A 119 -0.09 -6.87 0.66
N LEU A 120 -0.38 -6.16 1.77
CA LEU A 120 -0.61 -4.71 1.76
C LEU A 120 0.64 -3.97 1.29
N TYR A 121 1.82 -4.35 1.79
CA TYR A 121 3.08 -3.82 1.31
C TYR A 121 3.23 -3.99 -0.20
N LYS A 122 2.94 -5.18 -0.75
CA LYS A 122 3.00 -5.42 -2.20
C LYS A 122 1.97 -4.56 -2.94
N ALA A 123 0.74 -4.46 -2.43
CA ALA A 123 -0.32 -3.68 -3.06
C ALA A 123 0.09 -2.20 -3.20
N ILE A 124 0.70 -1.62 -2.17
CA ILE A 124 1.20 -0.25 -2.20
C ILE A 124 2.42 -0.13 -3.12
N LEU A 125 3.40 -1.02 -2.99
CA LEU A 125 4.64 -1.03 -3.79
C LEU A 125 4.37 -1.04 -5.30
N TYR A 126 3.34 -1.78 -5.72
CA TYR A 126 2.95 -1.94 -7.12
C TYR A 126 1.77 -1.06 -7.53
N SER A 127 1.35 -0.12 -6.69
CA SER A 127 0.25 0.84 -6.96
C SER A 127 -1.05 0.15 -7.36
N ALA A 128 -1.50 -0.82 -6.55
CA ALA A 128 -2.83 -1.42 -6.65
C ALA A 128 -3.94 -0.38 -6.42
N SER A 129 -5.18 -0.72 -6.76
CA SER A 129 -6.30 0.21 -6.62
C SER A 129 -6.65 0.47 -5.15
N LYS A 130 -7.27 1.61 -4.86
CA LYS A 130 -7.73 1.97 -3.50
C LYS A 130 -8.69 0.95 -2.92
N GLU A 131 -9.50 0.31 -3.77
CA GLU A 131 -10.45 -0.73 -3.35
C GLU A 131 -9.72 -1.97 -2.82
N VAL A 132 -8.61 -2.36 -3.45
CA VAL A 132 -7.76 -3.47 -2.98
C VAL A 132 -7.12 -3.11 -1.64
N VAL A 133 -6.58 -1.91 -1.51
CA VAL A 133 -5.96 -1.44 -0.26
C VAL A 133 -6.99 -1.35 0.87
N TYR A 134 -8.17 -0.79 0.60
CA TYR A 134 -9.28 -0.73 1.54
C TYR A 134 -9.70 -2.14 2.01
N LEU A 135 -9.78 -3.10 1.09
CA LEU A 135 -10.18 -4.46 1.41
C LEU A 135 -9.14 -5.18 2.29
N LEU A 136 -7.85 -4.96 2.02
CA LEU A 136 -6.76 -5.49 2.85
C LEU A 136 -6.79 -4.89 4.25
N LEU A 137 -6.92 -3.56 4.37
CA LEU A 137 -7.05 -2.87 5.67
C LEU A 137 -8.33 -3.25 6.42
N SER A 138 -9.41 -3.55 5.71
CA SER A 138 -10.65 -4.03 6.34
C SER A 138 -10.49 -5.45 6.89
N SER A 139 -9.61 -6.25 6.28
CA SER A 139 -9.30 -7.61 6.74
C SER A 139 -8.30 -7.60 7.90
N TRP A 140 -7.36 -6.66 7.87
CA TRP A 140 -6.35 -6.47 8.91
C TRP A 140 -6.11 -4.97 9.15
N PRO A 141 -6.83 -4.35 10.10
CA PRO A 141 -6.71 -2.92 10.41
C PRO A 141 -5.35 -2.52 11.00
N ASP A 142 -4.72 -3.43 11.74
CA ASP A 142 -3.46 -3.18 12.45
C ASP A 142 -2.24 -3.19 11.50
N ALA A 143 -2.45 -3.48 10.20
CA ALA A 143 -1.41 -3.49 9.17
C ALA A 143 -0.62 -2.18 9.05
N LEU A 144 -1.24 -1.06 9.46
CA LEU A 144 -0.62 0.26 9.45
C LEU A 144 0.28 0.51 10.67
N GLN A 145 0.19 -0.33 11.70
CA GLN A 145 0.88 -0.18 12.98
C GLN A 145 2.10 -1.09 13.11
N GLU A 146 2.38 -1.95 12.12
CA GLU A 146 3.57 -2.81 12.17
C GLU A 146 4.84 -1.97 12.03
N THR A 147 5.48 -1.75 13.17
CA THR A 147 6.79 -1.11 13.31
C THR A 147 7.86 -2.19 13.32
N ASP A 148 8.52 -2.43 12.18
CA ASP A 148 9.85 -3.03 12.25
C ASP A 148 10.80 -1.98 12.84
N ASP A 149 11.65 -2.39 13.81
CA ASP A 149 12.47 -1.58 14.73
C ASP A 149 13.33 -0.43 14.15
N ASP A 150 13.35 -0.19 12.83
CA ASP A 150 14.19 0.85 12.18
C ASP A 150 13.43 1.76 11.19
N CYS A 151 12.12 1.61 10.98
CA CYS A 151 11.37 2.50 10.06
C CYS A 151 9.88 2.52 10.40
N TYR A 152 9.50 3.44 11.29
CA TYR A 152 8.11 3.69 11.66
C TYR A 152 7.31 4.10 10.39
N ASN A 153 6.20 3.43 10.11
CA ASN A 153 5.30 3.64 8.95
C ASN A 153 5.89 3.51 7.52
N LYS A 154 6.65 2.44 7.28
CA LYS A 154 7.17 1.96 5.97
C LYS A 154 6.18 2.06 4.79
N LEU A 155 4.87 1.96 5.03
CA LEU A 155 3.85 1.94 3.97
C LEU A 155 3.54 3.32 3.38
N VAL A 156 3.41 4.37 4.20
CA VAL A 156 3.15 5.74 3.70
C VAL A 156 4.38 6.31 3.03
N ASP A 157 5.55 6.12 3.66
CA ASP A 157 6.83 6.52 3.09
C ASP A 157 7.08 5.85 1.73
N MET A 158 6.83 4.53 1.65
CA MET A 158 6.92 3.82 0.39
C MET A 158 5.90 4.32 -0.64
N ALA A 159 4.64 4.53 -0.25
CA ALA A 159 3.61 5.04 -1.16
C ALA A 159 4.07 6.36 -1.79
N TYR A 160 4.65 7.24 -1.00
CA TYR A 160 5.21 8.50 -1.47
C TYR A 160 6.41 8.30 -2.40
N HIS A 161 7.46 7.61 -1.95
CA HIS A 161 8.69 7.44 -2.74
C HIS A 161 8.50 6.63 -4.03
N LYS A 162 7.47 5.80 -4.11
CA LYS A 162 7.09 5.05 -5.33
C LYS A 162 6.15 5.83 -6.25
N GLY A 163 5.76 7.04 -5.87
CA GLY A 163 4.85 7.88 -6.66
C GLY A 163 3.46 7.26 -6.76
N ALA A 164 2.97 6.66 -5.67
CA ALA A 164 1.58 6.26 -5.59
C ALA A 164 0.68 7.50 -5.80
N PRO A 165 -0.54 7.32 -6.34
CA PRO A 165 -1.46 8.44 -6.52
C PRO A 165 -1.67 9.18 -5.19
N LEU A 166 -1.73 10.51 -5.23
CA LEU A 166 -1.96 11.32 -4.03
C LEU A 166 -3.20 10.83 -3.26
N GLU A 167 -4.29 10.50 -3.95
CA GLU A 167 -5.51 9.91 -3.34
C GLU A 167 -5.21 8.70 -2.45
N MET A 168 -4.26 7.83 -2.83
CA MET A 168 -3.86 6.67 -2.02
C MET A 168 -3.09 7.11 -0.78
N ILE A 169 -2.16 8.06 -0.93
CA ILE A 169 -1.38 8.61 0.18
C ILE A 169 -2.32 9.30 1.19
N TYR A 170 -3.23 10.14 0.70
CA TYR A 170 -4.29 10.75 1.51
C TYR A 170 -5.12 9.70 2.24
N PHE A 171 -5.53 8.65 1.55
CA PHE A 171 -6.32 7.58 2.17
C PHE A 171 -5.55 6.83 3.28
N LEU A 172 -4.27 6.53 3.07
CA LEU A 172 -3.43 5.87 4.08
C LEU A 172 -3.20 6.78 5.29
N VAL A 173 -2.94 8.07 5.04
CA VAL A 173 -2.77 9.08 6.09
C VAL A 173 -4.07 9.27 6.87
N ASP A 174 -5.24 9.38 6.22
CA ASP A 174 -6.55 9.44 6.89
C ASP A 174 -6.76 8.25 7.83
N LYS A 175 -6.43 7.04 7.38
CA LYS A 175 -6.55 5.82 8.20
C LYS A 175 -5.59 5.77 9.37
N LEU A 176 -4.37 6.28 9.21
CA LEU A 176 -3.45 6.45 10.32
C LEU A 176 -3.99 7.45 11.33
N LEU A 177 -4.37 8.66 10.90
CA LEU A 177 -4.77 9.77 11.77
C LEU A 177 -6.11 9.54 12.52
N GLY A 178 -6.87 8.53 12.12
CA GLY A 178 -8.13 8.14 12.78
C GLY A 178 -7.97 7.72 14.25
N ASP A 179 -6.77 7.29 14.67
CA ASP A 179 -6.43 7.06 16.08
C ASP A 179 -5.61 8.22 16.65
N LYS A 180 -5.83 8.56 17.92
CA LYS A 180 -5.09 9.65 18.58
C LYS A 180 -3.62 9.30 18.78
N GLU A 181 -3.30 8.04 19.10
CA GLU A 181 -1.92 7.58 19.28
C GLU A 181 -1.13 7.61 17.95
N ASN A 182 -1.80 7.27 16.85
CA ASN A 182 -1.22 7.30 15.51
C ASN A 182 -0.95 8.72 14.98
N ARG A 183 -1.65 9.75 15.51
CA ARG A 183 -1.38 11.15 15.15
C ARG A 183 -0.04 11.63 15.69
N ASP A 184 0.26 11.31 16.94
CA ASP A 184 1.52 11.71 17.56
C ASP A 184 2.70 11.04 16.84
N ASN A 185 2.55 9.76 16.49
CA ASN A 185 3.57 9.03 15.74
C ASN A 185 3.71 9.48 14.27
N PHE A 186 2.65 10.04 13.66
CA PHE A 186 2.73 10.65 12.33
C PHE A 186 3.54 11.96 12.33
N PHE A 187 3.50 12.73 13.42
CA PHE A 187 4.34 13.93 13.54
C PHE A 187 5.82 13.58 13.72
N GLU A 188 6.12 12.54 14.52
CA GLU A 188 7.49 12.02 14.68
C GLU A 188 8.09 11.55 13.34
N LEU A 189 7.27 10.90 12.49
CA LEU A 189 7.65 10.50 11.12
C LEU A 189 8.15 11.65 10.24
N ILE A 190 7.42 12.77 10.23
CA ILE A 190 7.79 13.92 9.41
C ILE A 190 9.10 14.54 9.91
N GLU A 191 9.36 14.49 11.22
CA GLU A 191 10.58 14.97 11.87
C GLU A 191 11.82 14.13 11.51
N GLU A 192 11.71 12.80 11.47
CA GLU A 192 12.86 11.90 11.28
C GLU A 192 13.26 11.65 9.82
N HIS A 193 12.32 11.72 8.86
CA HIS A 193 12.56 11.22 7.50
C HIS A 193 12.60 12.27 6.40
N HIS A 194 12.70 13.57 6.75
CA HIS A 194 12.64 14.66 5.77
C HIS A 194 11.46 14.48 4.81
N SER A 195 10.30 14.07 5.33
CA SER A 195 9.10 13.89 4.52
C SER A 195 8.86 15.15 3.71
N THR A 196 8.50 14.97 2.45
CA THR A 196 8.44 16.12 1.55
C THR A 196 7.30 17.04 1.93
N GLU A 197 7.43 18.31 1.56
CA GLU A 197 6.43 19.33 1.85
C GLU A 197 5.03 18.94 1.35
N GLU A 198 4.92 18.14 0.29
CA GLU A 198 3.64 17.64 -0.19
C GLU A 198 2.97 16.65 0.78
N LEU A 199 3.72 15.72 1.38
CA LEU A 199 3.18 14.79 2.39
C LEU A 199 2.63 15.55 3.60
N CYS A 200 3.38 16.57 4.02
CA CYS A 200 2.97 17.49 5.07
C CYS A 200 1.67 18.19 4.67
N GLN A 201 1.64 18.91 3.55
CA GLN A 201 0.44 19.59 3.07
C GLN A 201 -0.77 18.65 2.99
N CYS A 202 -0.58 17.41 2.53
CA CYS A 202 -1.63 16.41 2.47
C CYS A 202 -2.21 16.09 3.86
N ALA A 203 -1.35 15.72 4.80
CA ALA A 203 -1.76 15.35 6.14
C ALA A 203 -2.39 16.52 6.91
N PHE A 204 -1.83 17.72 6.73
CA PHE A 204 -2.35 18.93 7.34
C PHE A 204 -3.71 19.32 6.78
N SER A 205 -3.96 19.16 5.48
CA SER A 205 -5.28 19.39 4.89
C SER A 205 -6.35 18.53 5.55
N LEU A 206 -6.09 17.23 5.69
CA LEU A 206 -7.00 16.28 6.34
C LEU A 206 -7.23 16.62 7.82
N LEU A 207 -6.16 16.97 8.52
CA LEU A 207 -6.26 17.38 9.91
C LEU A 207 -7.13 18.63 10.05
N PHE A 208 -6.97 19.66 9.21
CA PHE A 208 -7.77 20.90 9.30
C PHE A 208 -9.23 20.75 8.84
N GLU A 209 -9.55 19.74 8.03
CA GLU A 209 -10.93 19.37 7.72
C GLU A 209 -11.62 18.64 8.88
N SER A 210 -10.85 17.99 9.77
CA SER A 210 -11.34 17.47 11.04
C SER A 210 -11.37 18.59 12.11
N ASP A 211 -12.36 18.60 13.01
CA ASP A 211 -12.44 19.59 14.10
C ASP A 211 -11.23 19.46 15.06
N LEU A 212 -10.12 20.11 14.75
CA LEU A 212 -8.92 20.12 15.58
C LEU A 212 -9.13 21.01 16.81
N SER A 213 -8.76 20.50 17.98
CA SER A 213 -8.58 21.36 19.15
C SER A 213 -7.42 22.35 18.95
N THR A 214 -7.50 23.48 19.63
CA THR A 214 -6.45 24.52 19.66
C THR A 214 -5.08 24.02 20.09
N THR A 215 -4.98 22.93 20.86
CA THR A 215 -3.72 22.29 21.25
C THR A 215 -2.97 21.72 20.05
N HIS A 216 -3.64 20.90 19.24
CA HIS A 216 -3.06 20.34 18.01
C HIS A 216 -2.62 21.44 17.04
N ILE A 217 -3.41 22.50 16.88
CA ILE A 217 -3.06 23.66 16.05
C ILE A 217 -1.71 24.28 16.48
N ASN A 218 -1.41 24.34 17.78
CA ASN A 218 -0.13 24.87 18.27
C ASN A 218 1.03 23.89 18.08
N GLU A 219 0.80 22.59 18.25
CA GLU A 219 1.81 21.55 17.99
C GLU A 219 2.23 21.55 16.52
N ILE A 220 1.26 21.60 15.60
CA ILE A 220 1.48 21.71 14.15
C ILE A 220 2.27 22.98 13.79
N LYS A 221 1.95 24.11 14.43
CA LYS A 221 2.69 25.37 14.23
C LYS A 221 4.15 25.22 14.66
N ILE A 222 4.40 24.68 15.86
CA ILE A 222 5.75 24.48 16.40
C ILE A 222 6.55 23.55 15.47
N PHE A 223 5.90 22.49 15.01
CA PHE A 223 6.44 21.50 14.11
C PHE A 223 6.96 22.08 12.79
N PHE A 224 6.14 22.90 12.09
CA PHE A 224 6.56 23.57 10.86
C PHE A 224 7.75 24.51 11.05
N ILE A 225 7.77 25.22 12.18
CA ILE A 225 8.81 26.19 12.52
C ILE A 225 10.13 25.47 12.82
N ASN A 226 10.11 24.40 13.61
CA ASN A 226 11.30 23.66 14.01
C ASN A 226 11.98 22.96 12.83
N ASN A 227 11.20 22.51 11.85
CA ASN A 227 11.68 21.76 10.69
C ASN A 227 11.89 22.64 9.43
N GLU A 228 11.82 23.97 9.55
CA GLU A 228 12.02 24.93 8.45
C GLU A 228 11.13 24.66 7.21
N MET A 229 9.93 24.10 7.39
CA MET A 229 9.00 23.76 6.30
C MET A 229 8.20 24.98 5.80
N TRP A 230 8.91 25.98 5.27
CA TRP A 230 8.32 27.28 4.94
C TRP A 230 7.24 27.22 3.88
N ASN A 231 7.34 26.32 2.89
CA ASN A 231 6.30 26.22 1.87
C ASN A 231 4.98 25.68 2.43
N CYS A 232 5.03 24.82 3.45
CA CYS A 232 3.83 24.40 4.18
C CYS A 232 3.22 25.55 4.98
N VAL A 233 4.05 26.41 5.57
CA VAL A 233 3.58 27.63 6.27
C VAL A 233 2.89 28.59 5.30
N TYR A 234 3.47 28.83 4.12
CA TYR A 234 2.86 29.69 3.10
C TYR A 234 1.55 29.11 2.57
N TRP A 235 1.54 27.82 2.25
CA TRP A 235 0.33 27.10 1.84
C TRP A 235 -0.79 27.21 2.88
N LEU A 236 -0.47 27.02 4.16
CA LEU A 236 -1.45 27.12 5.25
C LEU A 236 -2.04 28.53 5.39
N ILE A 237 -1.22 29.57 5.20
CA ILE A 237 -1.66 30.97 5.24
C ILE A 237 -2.67 31.26 4.12
N ASP A 238 -2.45 30.70 2.94
CA ASP A 238 -3.27 30.94 1.75
C ASP A 238 -4.58 30.13 1.77
N GLU A 239 -4.50 28.82 2.01
CA GLU A 239 -5.64 27.90 1.93
C GLU A 239 -6.51 27.92 3.20
N TYR A 240 -5.92 28.13 4.39
CA TYR A 240 -6.64 28.12 5.67
C TYR A 240 -6.41 29.40 6.48
N PRO A 241 -6.90 30.57 6.01
CA PRO A 241 -6.61 31.88 6.61
C PRO A 241 -7.12 32.04 8.06
N LEU A 242 -8.22 31.37 8.43
CA LEU A 242 -8.75 31.42 9.80
C LEU A 242 -7.87 30.61 10.78
N VAL A 243 -7.43 29.42 10.35
CA VAL A 243 -6.55 28.55 11.13
C VAL A 243 -5.20 29.23 11.31
N SER A 244 -4.59 29.68 10.22
CA SER A 244 -3.30 30.38 10.26
C SER A 244 -3.33 31.65 11.11
N LYS A 245 -4.47 32.37 11.13
CA LYS A 245 -4.67 33.52 12.03
C LYS A 245 -4.78 33.09 13.49
N SER A 246 -5.47 31.99 13.79
CA SER A 246 -5.55 31.42 15.15
C SER A 246 -4.18 30.93 15.65
N MET A 247 -3.33 30.44 14.73
CA MET A 247 -1.93 30.11 15.00
C MET A 247 -1.05 31.35 15.18
N GLY A 248 -1.51 32.56 14.87
CA GLY A 248 -0.65 33.76 14.92
C GLY A 248 0.44 33.78 13.84
N LEU A 249 0.21 33.11 12.70
CA LEU A 249 1.14 33.15 11.55
C LEU A 249 1.07 34.46 10.77
N HIS A 250 0.01 35.27 10.99
CA HIS A 250 -0.23 36.54 10.31
C HIS A 250 0.28 37.79 11.07
N THR A 251 0.74 37.64 12.31
CA THR A 251 1.11 38.78 13.16
C THR A 251 2.57 39.18 13.00
N ASN A 252 2.85 40.48 13.20
CA ASN A 252 4.14 41.18 13.05
C ASN A 252 5.36 40.56 13.76
N GLU A 253 5.19 39.47 14.51
CA GLU A 253 6.25 38.64 15.08
C GLU A 253 7.03 37.85 14.00
N MET A 254 6.44 37.65 12.81
CA MET A 254 7.19 37.20 11.64
C MET A 254 8.18 38.23 11.09
N GLY A 255 8.19 39.50 11.53
CA GLY A 255 9.16 40.50 11.06
C GLY A 255 10.63 40.14 11.39
N SER A 256 10.86 39.58 12.58
CA SER A 256 12.15 39.00 12.99
C SER A 256 12.45 37.65 12.32
N PHE A 257 11.41 36.97 11.84
CA PHE A 257 11.46 35.62 11.30
C PHE A 257 11.67 35.62 9.77
N LEU A 258 11.04 36.56 9.06
CA LEU A 258 11.33 36.97 7.69
C LEU A 258 12.72 37.59 7.55
N SER A 259 13.29 38.16 8.63
CA SER A 259 14.71 38.56 8.67
C SER A 259 15.66 37.35 8.71
N LEU A 260 15.21 36.19 9.22
CA LEU A 260 15.96 34.93 9.19
C LEU A 260 15.82 34.27 7.82
N VAL A 261 14.60 34.23 7.27
CA VAL A 261 14.27 33.75 5.92
C VAL A 261 14.92 34.63 4.83
N GLY A 262 15.07 35.93 5.06
CA GLY A 262 15.77 36.86 4.17
C GLY A 262 17.25 36.51 3.93
N LYS A 263 17.88 35.71 4.81
CA LYS A 263 19.21 35.13 4.57
C LYS A 263 19.19 33.89 3.65
N HIS A 264 18.08 33.16 3.59
CA HIS A 264 17.89 31.98 2.72
C HIS A 264 17.18 32.31 1.39
N CYS A 265 16.46 33.44 1.30
CA CYS A 265 15.78 33.93 0.08
C CYS A 265 16.70 34.20 -1.13
N SER A 266 18.02 34.18 -0.98
CA SER A 266 18.95 34.23 -2.11
C SER A 266 18.86 32.98 -3.00
N LEU A 267 18.28 31.87 -2.52
CA LEU A 267 18.05 30.64 -3.30
C LEU A 267 16.72 30.64 -4.08
N LEU A 268 15.68 31.36 -3.61
CA LEU A 268 14.36 31.41 -4.25
C LEU A 268 14.31 32.31 -5.50
N THR A 269 15.27 33.23 -5.67
CA THR A 269 15.41 34.00 -6.92
C THR A 269 15.86 33.17 -8.13
N MET A 270 16.14 31.88 -7.97
CA MET A 270 16.48 30.97 -9.10
C MET A 270 15.27 30.28 -9.74
N TRP A 271 14.04 30.49 -9.27
CA TRP A 271 12.83 29.84 -9.81
C TRP A 271 11.69 30.83 -10.09
N LYS A 272 11.98 31.83 -10.94
CA LYS A 272 11.00 32.48 -11.82
C LYS A 272 11.31 32.09 -13.27
#